data_AF-A0A6N2RP97-F1
#
_entry.id   AF-A0A6N2RP97-F1
#
_cell.length_a   1.000
_cell.length_b   1.000
_cell.length_c   1.000
_cell.angle_alpha   90.00
_cell.angle_beta   90.00
_cell.angle_gamma   90.00
#
_symmetry.space_group_name_H-M   'P 1'
#
loop_
_entity.id
_entity.type
_entity.pdbx_description
1 polymer ?
#
loop_
_entity_poly.entity_id
_entity_poly.type
_entity_poly.pdbx_seq_one_letter_code
_entity_poly.pdbx_strand_id
1 'polypeptide(L)'
;MLGRWADKYPAIRGLWMGARDRFIPFLDYDVEIRRVICSTNAIESLNARFRRSVRARGHFPDERAALKCLYLTVRSLDPTGRGRIKWAARWKPALNAFAITSADRWPTSANQ
;
A
#
# COMPACT_ATOMS: atom_id res chain seq x y z
N MET A 1 4.23 -25.10 -4.74
CA MET A 1 3.31 -24.14 -5.40
C MET A 1 3.79 -23.75 -6.81
N LEU A 2 5.05 -23.34 -7.00
CA LEU A 2 5.57 -22.95 -8.33
C LEU A 2 5.64 -24.11 -9.34
N GLY A 3 5.91 -25.34 -8.90
CA GLY A 3 6.02 -26.50 -9.81
C GLY A 3 4.76 -26.82 -10.61
N ARG A 4 3.56 -26.47 -10.11
CA ARG A 4 2.29 -26.71 -10.82
C ARG A 4 2.05 -25.74 -11.99
N TRP A 5 2.61 -24.54 -11.91
CA TRP A 5 2.31 -23.44 -12.84
C TRP A 5 3.52 -22.98 -13.65
N ALA A 6 4.69 -23.55 -13.39
CA ALA A 6 5.95 -23.16 -14.00
C ALA A 6 5.92 -23.30 -15.53
N ASP A 7 5.36 -24.39 -16.04
CA ASP A 7 5.33 -24.65 -17.49
C ASP A 7 4.34 -23.73 -18.22
N LYS A 8 3.22 -23.40 -17.55
CA LYS A 8 2.18 -22.52 -18.11
C LYS A 8 2.57 -21.04 -18.04
N TYR A 9 3.31 -20.63 -17.00
CA TYR A 9 3.66 -19.23 -16.74
C TYR A 9 5.14 -19.09 -16.35
N PRO A 10 6.08 -19.36 -17.28
CA PRO A 10 7.52 -19.36 -16.97
C PRO A 10 8.03 -17.98 -16.51
N ALA A 11 7.44 -16.90 -17.03
CA ALA A 11 7.77 -15.53 -16.61
C ALA A 11 7.45 -15.27 -15.13
N ILE A 12 6.35 -15.83 -14.61
CA ILE A 12 5.98 -15.67 -13.19
C ILE A 12 7.02 -16.35 -12.30
N ARG A 13 7.53 -17.53 -12.71
CA ARG A 13 8.60 -18.21 -11.98
C ARG A 13 9.86 -17.35 -11.92
N GLY A 14 10.29 -16.79 -13.06
CA GLY A 14 11.46 -15.91 -13.11
C GLY A 14 11.29 -14.67 -12.22
N LEU A 15 10.15 -13.99 -12.33
CA LEU A 15 9.80 -12.83 -11.51
C LEU A 15 9.83 -13.16 -10.02
N TRP A 16 9.19 -14.26 -9.61
CA TRP A 16 9.11 -14.65 -8.21
C TRP A 16 10.49 -14.99 -7.65
N MET A 17 11.29 -15.77 -8.38
CA MET A 17 12.63 -16.13 -7.94
C MET A 17 13.53 -14.89 -7.82
N GLY A 18 13.44 -13.95 -8.77
CA GLY A 18 14.22 -12.69 -8.72
C GLY A 18 13.76 -11.70 -7.64
N ALA A 19 12.55 -11.85 -7.10
CA ALA A 19 12.01 -11.05 -6.00
C ALA A 19 12.08 -11.75 -4.64
N ARG A 20 12.41 -13.05 -4.60
CA ARG A 20 12.33 -13.90 -3.41
C ARG A 20 13.04 -13.30 -2.21
N ASP A 21 14.28 -12.85 -2.37
CA ASP A 21 15.07 -12.34 -1.25
C ASP A 21 14.55 -11.02 -0.68
N ARG A 22 13.88 -10.21 -1.52
CA ARG A 22 13.14 -9.01 -1.07
C ARG A 22 11.81 -9.36 -0.41
N PHE A 23 11.23 -10.52 -0.73
CA PHE A 23 9.95 -10.97 -0.18
C PHE A 23 10.10 -11.74 1.15
N ILE A 24 11.20 -12.47 1.38
CA ILE A 24 11.37 -13.25 2.62
C ILE A 24 11.19 -12.40 3.90
N PRO A 25 11.77 -11.19 4.03
CA PRO A 25 11.59 -10.37 5.23
C PRO A 25 10.12 -10.03 5.53
N PHE A 26 9.27 -10.00 4.50
CA PHE A 26 7.85 -9.78 4.70
C PHE A 26 7.18 -10.90 5.52
N LEU A 27 7.70 -12.14 5.42
CA LEU A 27 7.17 -13.28 6.16
C LEU A 27 7.48 -13.22 7.66
N ASP A 28 8.52 -12.49 8.06
CA ASP A 28 8.92 -12.35 9.46
C ASP A 28 7.98 -11.41 10.25
N TYR A 29 7.17 -10.60 9.58
CA TYR A 29 6.16 -9.77 10.25
C TYR A 29 5.02 -10.59 10.85
N ASP A 30 4.46 -10.12 11.96
CA ASP A 30 3.25 -10.69 12.55
C ASP A 30 2.08 -10.75 11.55
N VAL A 31 1.19 -11.73 11.76
CA VAL A 31 0.03 -11.96 10.87
C VAL A 31 -0.84 -10.71 10.68
N GLU A 32 -0.99 -9.90 11.73
CA GLU A 32 -1.77 -8.66 11.70
C GLU A 32 -1.14 -7.61 10.76
N ILE A 33 0.19 -7.49 10.78
CA ILE A 33 0.95 -6.61 9.88
C ILE A 33 0.86 -7.12 8.44
N ARG A 34 1.10 -8.42 8.24
CA ARG A 34 1.03 -9.05 6.91
C ARG A 34 -0.34 -8.88 6.27
N ARG A 35 -1.42 -9.00 7.05
CA ARG A 35 -2.80 -8.84 6.56
C ARG A 35 -3.08 -7.45 6.01
N VAL A 36 -2.51 -6.41 6.62
CA VAL A 36 -2.65 -5.03 6.15
C VAL A 36 -1.85 -4.82 4.87
N ILE A 37 -0.59 -5.25 4.84
CA ILE A 37 0.32 -5.07 3.68
C ILE A 37 -0.15 -5.87 2.46
N CYS A 38 -0.57 -7.13 2.65
CA CYS A 38 -1.08 -7.96 1.55
C CYS A 38 -2.42 -7.46 0.99
N SER A 39 -3.10 -6.51 1.64
CA SER A 39 -4.32 -5.95 1.08
C SER A 39 -3.96 -4.95 -0.02
N THR A 40 -4.14 -5.36 -1.28
CA THR A 40 -3.88 -4.50 -2.44
C THR A 40 -4.89 -3.35 -2.56
N ASN A 41 -6.05 -3.48 -1.91
CA ASN A 41 -7.17 -2.53 -1.93
C ASN A 41 -6.74 -1.07 -1.70
N ALA A 42 -5.78 -0.80 -0.81
CA ALA A 42 -5.34 0.57 -0.53
C ALA A 42 -4.74 1.23 -1.79
N ILE A 43 -3.72 0.59 -2.35
CA ILE A 43 -2.96 1.08 -3.50
C ILE A 43 -3.81 1.00 -4.77
N GLU A 44 -4.56 -0.08 -4.95
CA GLU A 44 -5.45 -0.26 -6.10
C GLU A 44 -6.58 0.77 -6.13
N SER A 45 -7.19 1.08 -4.98
CA SER A 45 -8.24 2.09 -4.91
C SER A 45 -7.72 3.49 -5.25
N LEU A 46 -6.49 3.81 -4.86
CA LEU A 46 -5.82 5.05 -5.22
C LEU A 46 -5.50 5.09 -6.72
N ASN A 47 -4.89 4.04 -7.25
CA ASN A 47 -4.57 3.90 -8.68
C ASN A 47 -5.82 3.96 -9.57
N ALA A 48 -6.94 3.39 -9.13
CA ALA A 48 -8.22 3.50 -9.85
C ALA A 48 -8.70 4.96 -9.94
N ARG A 49 -8.58 5.73 -8.86
CA ARG A 49 -8.96 7.14 -8.83
C ARG A 49 -8.02 8.03 -9.65
N PHE A 50 -6.71 7.80 -9.57
CA PHE A 50 -5.76 8.49 -10.44
C PHE A 50 -6.03 8.22 -11.92
N ARG A 51 -6.22 6.96 -12.31
CA ARG A 51 -6.58 6.61 -13.69
C ARG A 51 -7.86 7.32 -14.14
N ARG A 52 -8.88 7.43 -13.28
CA ARG A 52 -10.12 8.16 -13.58
C ARG A 52 -9.85 9.65 -13.80
N SER A 53 -9.10 10.28 -12.89
CA SER A 53 -8.78 11.72 -12.95
C SER A 53 -7.94 12.09 -14.17
N VAL A 54 -6.97 11.24 -14.51
CA VAL A 54 -6.10 11.40 -15.69
C VAL A 54 -6.91 11.20 -16.98
N ARG A 55 -7.71 10.13 -17.07
CA ARG A 55 -8.55 9.86 -18.26
C ARG A 55 -9.56 10.98 -18.53
N ALA A 56 -10.12 11.58 -17.48
CA ALA A 56 -11.08 12.69 -17.62
C ALA A 56 -10.43 13.97 -18.19
N ARG A 57 -9.12 14.15 -18.03
CA ARG A 57 -8.38 15.31 -18.56
C ARG A 57 -7.76 15.05 -19.94
N GLY A 58 -7.33 13.82 -20.22
CA GLY A 58 -6.69 13.47 -21.49
C GLY A 58 -5.24 13.94 -21.55
N HIS A 59 -4.97 15.04 -22.25
CA HIS A 59 -3.63 15.61 -22.42
C HIS A 59 -3.31 16.67 -21.34
N PHE A 60 -2.04 16.77 -20.97
CA PHE A 60 -1.53 17.78 -20.03
C PHE A 60 -0.52 18.68 -20.74
N PRO A 61 -0.63 20.01 -20.58
CA PRO A 61 0.27 20.97 -21.23
C PRO A 61 1.71 20.92 -20.69
N ASP A 62 1.89 20.52 -19.43
CA ASP A 62 3.19 20.34 -18.78
C ASP A 62 3.09 19.33 -17.62
N GLU A 63 4.24 18.99 -17.03
CA GLU A 63 4.33 18.09 -15.88
C GLU A 63 3.66 18.67 -14.62
N ARG A 64 3.70 19.99 -14.42
CA ARG A 64 3.10 20.65 -13.25
C ARG A 64 1.58 20.51 -13.26
N ALA A 65 0.95 20.58 -14.41
CA ALA A 65 -0.48 20.37 -14.61
C ALA A 65 -0.87 18.91 -14.31
N ALA A 66 -0.06 17.94 -14.73
CA ALA A 66 -0.25 16.53 -14.39
C ALA A 66 -0.11 16.29 -12.88
N LEU A 67 0.91 16.87 -12.24
CA LEU A 67 1.11 16.77 -10.80
C LEU A 67 -0.04 17.41 -10.02
N LYS A 68 -0.51 18.59 -10.45
CA LYS A 68 -1.67 19.28 -9.83
C LYS A 68 -2.93 18.42 -9.91
N CYS A 69 -3.15 17.71 -11.03
CA CYS A 69 -4.25 16.76 -11.19
C CYS A 69 -4.19 15.63 -10.14
N LEU A 70 -3.03 15.01 -9.96
CA LEU A 70 -2.85 13.94 -8.97
C LEU A 70 -3.00 14.48 -7.54
N TYR A 71 -2.41 15.64 -7.24
CA TYR A 71 -2.53 16.31 -5.94
C TYR A 71 -4.00 16.55 -5.56
N LEU A 72 -4.78 17.16 -6.46
CA LEU A 72 -6.20 17.42 -6.21
C LEU A 72 -6.99 16.12 -6.04
N THR A 73 -6.62 15.06 -6.75
CA THR A 73 -7.23 13.73 -6.59
C THR A 73 -7.00 13.18 -5.19
N VAL A 74 -5.77 13.27 -4.65
CA VAL A 74 -5.47 12.86 -3.27
C VAL A 74 -6.25 13.70 -2.27
N ARG A 75 -6.28 15.02 -2.46
CA ARG A 75 -6.98 15.94 -1.55
C ARG A 75 -8.49 15.70 -1.49
N SER A 76 -9.08 15.17 -2.57
CA SER A 76 -10.50 14.81 -2.62
C SER A 76 -10.86 13.43 -2.02
N LEU A 77 -9.89 12.65 -1.53
CA LEU A 77 -10.13 11.26 -1.10
C LEU A 77 -11.00 11.12 0.15
N ASP A 78 -10.86 12.05 1.08
CA ASP A 78 -11.56 12.00 2.35
C ASP A 78 -12.01 13.40 2.81
N PRO A 79 -12.93 14.03 2.05
CA PRO A 79 -13.35 15.41 2.32
C PRO A 79 -14.07 15.57 3.67
N THR A 80 -14.50 14.45 4.28
CA THR A 80 -15.23 14.44 5.56
C THR A 80 -14.43 13.84 6.73
N GLY A 81 -13.21 13.35 6.48
CA GLY A 81 -12.39 12.66 7.49
C GLY A 81 -12.89 11.27 7.93
N ARG A 82 -14.06 10.82 7.43
CA ARG A 82 -14.68 9.54 7.81
C ARG A 82 -13.88 8.34 7.32
N GLY A 83 -13.19 8.48 6.19
CA GLY A 83 -12.28 7.47 5.67
C GLY A 83 -11.14 7.22 6.66
N ARG A 84 -10.46 8.28 7.10
CA ARG A 84 -9.35 8.24 8.04
C ARG A 84 -9.72 7.51 9.33
N ILE A 85 -10.90 7.77 9.89
CA ILE A 85 -11.38 7.11 11.12
C ILE A 85 -11.52 5.59 10.91
N LYS A 86 -12.15 5.17 9.82
CA LYS A 86 -12.31 3.74 9.49
C LYS A 86 -10.96 3.05 9.26
N TRP A 87 -10.04 3.72 8.57
CA TRP A 87 -8.69 3.21 8.32
C TRP A 87 -7.88 3.07 9.62
N ALA A 88 -7.92 4.07 10.49
CA ALA A 88 -7.23 4.02 11.79
C ALA A 88 -7.71 2.85 12.66
N ALA A 89 -9.03 2.58 12.70
CA ALA A 89 -9.58 1.45 13.42
C ALA A 89 -9.10 0.10 12.88
N ARG A 90 -9.04 -0.06 11.54
CA ARG A 90 -8.54 -1.28 10.87
C ARG A 90 -7.06 -1.55 11.16
N TRP A 91 -6.27 -0.51 11.36
CA TRP A 91 -4.83 -0.63 11.61
C TRP A 91 -4.48 -0.94 13.07
N LYS A 92 -5.43 -0.81 14.01
CA LYS A 92 -5.16 -0.99 15.45
C LYS A 92 -4.44 -2.30 15.81
N PRO A 93 -4.83 -3.48 15.30
CA PRO A 93 -4.11 -4.73 15.59
C PRO A 93 -2.66 -4.72 15.07
N ALA A 94 -2.44 -4.21 13.86
CA ALA A 94 -1.11 -4.08 13.28
C ALA A 94 -0.24 -3.07 14.05
N LEU A 95 -0.82 -1.96 14.50
CA LEU A 95 -0.11 -0.97 15.33
C LEU A 95 0.35 -1.56 16.66
N ASN A 96 -0.49 -2.38 17.31
CA ASN A 96 -0.08 -3.09 18.53
C ASN A 96 1.07 -4.07 18.28
N ALA A 97 1.04 -4.81 17.16
CA ALA A 97 2.13 -5.70 16.76
C ALA A 97 3.44 -4.94 16.48
N PHE A 98 3.37 -3.77 15.82
CA PHE A 98 4.53 -2.91 15.62
C PHE A 98 5.10 -2.38 16.94
N ALA A 99 4.25 -2.01 17.90
CA ALA A 99 4.69 -1.53 19.20
C ALA A 99 5.49 -2.59 19.99
N ILE A 100 5.20 -3.88 19.78
CA ILE A 100 5.94 -4.99 20.39
C ILE A 100 7.21 -5.29 19.60
N THR A 101 7.11 -5.49 18.29
CA THR A 101 8.23 -5.92 17.43
C THR A 101 9.29 -4.85 17.20
N SER A 102 8.92 -3.57 17.33
CA SER A 102 9.81 -2.42 17.13
C SER A 102 9.74 -1.46 18.32
N ALA A 103 9.73 -2.01 19.53
CA ALA A 103 9.55 -1.24 20.76
C ALA A 103 10.59 -0.11 20.94
N ASP A 104 11.82 -0.31 20.47
CA ASP A 104 12.92 0.67 20.49
C ASP A 104 12.70 1.87 19.54
N ARG A 105 11.86 1.69 18.51
CA ARG A 105 11.57 2.71 17.48
C ARG A 105 10.15 3.24 17.56
N TRP A 106 9.31 2.59 18.36
CA TRP A 106 7.96 3.06 18.58
C TRP A 106 8.04 4.39 19.31
N PRO A 107 7.25 5.42 18.92
CA PRO A 107 7.17 6.63 19.71
C PRO A 107 6.67 6.23 21.10
N THR A 108 7.59 6.13 22.06
CA THR A 108 7.26 6.13 23.46
C THR A 108 6.50 7.42 23.70
N SER A 109 5.42 7.36 24.49
CA SER A 109 4.78 8.55 25.03
C SER A 109 5.74 9.23 26.02
N ALA A 110 6.88 9.71 25.53
CA ALA A 110 7.77 10.60 26.23
C ALA A 110 7.34 12.02 25.82
N ASN A 111 6.73 12.70 26.80
CA ASN A 111 6.22 14.08 26.85
C ASN A 111 4.72 14.21 26.47
N GLN A 112 3.85 14.47 27.46
CA GLN A 112 3.56 15.79 28.08
C GLN A 112 2.91 16.75 27.09
#